data_AF-A0A8U0M755-F1
#
_entry.id   AF-A0A8U0M755-F1
#
_cell.length_a   1.000
_cell.length_b   1.000
_cell.length_c   1.000
_cell.angle_alpha   90.00
_cell.angle_beta   90.00
_cell.angle_gamma   90.00
#
_symmetry.space_group_name_H-M   'P 1'
#
loop_
_entity.id
_entity.type
_entity.pdbx_description
1 polymer ?
#
loop_
_entity_poly.entity_id
_entity_poly.type
_entity_poly.pdbx_seq_one_letter_code
_entity_poly.pdbx_strand_id
1 'polypeptide(L)'
;MNWSARSGFLKVSFLGCIFLLLWSCQQQDQVIISGDLGDANSFLEGKWLYLENTESRTIEDSTLVQQGKFQFIKKTTKDFVPYRVNFTYRSGKPTWPFLLLGIKNPFFNNSYETSFYLEKGTVRLEKDRSSKPIGMANLDLVFTDISPQTVAAYKHLSFRLTRNALTEIKPINRELVKEYDYSIDLLSNLYCLSPLLAGQIF
;
A
#
# COMPACT_ATOMS: atom_id res chain seq x y z
N MET A 1 -45.87 -42.37 -33.79
CA MET A 1 -44.49 -42.56 -33.31
C MET A 1 -43.91 -41.20 -32.99
N ASN A 2 -43.42 -41.06 -31.75
CA ASN A 2 -42.79 -39.87 -31.19
C ASN A 2 -41.61 -39.37 -32.04
N TRP A 3 -41.26 -38.09 -31.92
CA TRP A 3 -40.06 -37.63 -31.19
C TRP A 3 -40.01 -36.09 -31.26
N SER A 4 -40.41 -35.47 -30.16
CA SER A 4 -40.15 -34.09 -29.81
C SER A 4 -38.73 -33.93 -29.25
N ALA A 5 -38.32 -32.68 -29.06
CA ALA A 5 -37.18 -32.20 -28.26
C ALA A 5 -35.81 -32.09 -28.95
N ARG A 6 -35.59 -30.95 -29.62
CA ARG A 6 -34.27 -30.31 -29.72
C ARG A 6 -34.40 -28.79 -29.54
N SER A 7 -34.64 -28.35 -28.30
CA SER A 7 -34.56 -26.92 -27.94
C SER A 7 -34.02 -26.67 -26.52
N GLY A 8 -33.41 -27.68 -25.87
CA GLY A 8 -33.02 -27.62 -24.46
C GLY A 8 -31.55 -27.39 -24.14
N PHE A 9 -30.64 -27.34 -25.12
CA PHE A 9 -29.18 -27.44 -24.82
C PHE A 9 -28.39 -26.12 -24.85
N LEU A 10 -29.01 -24.99 -25.24
CA LEU A 10 -28.28 -23.72 -25.41
C LEU A 10 -28.51 -22.70 -24.27
N LYS A 11 -29.39 -22.96 -23.30
CA LYS A 11 -29.69 -22.01 -22.21
C LYS A 11 -28.94 -22.28 -20.91
N VAL A 12 -28.35 -23.45 -20.72
CA VAL A 12 -27.69 -23.83 -19.44
C VAL A 12 -26.25 -23.33 -19.38
N SER A 13 -25.57 -23.16 -20.51
CA SER A 13 -24.16 -22.74 -20.54
C SER A 13 -23.96 -21.23 -20.30
N PHE A 14 -24.96 -20.38 -20.52
CA PHE A 14 -24.81 -18.93 -20.35
C PHE A 14 -25.01 -18.46 -18.90
N LEU A 15 -25.83 -19.18 -18.11
CA LEU A 15 -26.02 -18.86 -16.68
C LEU A 15 -24.82 -19.26 -15.81
N GLY A 16 -24.06 -20.28 -16.21
CA GLY A 16 -22.86 -20.73 -15.48
C GLY A 16 -21.69 -19.74 -15.57
N CYS A 17 -21.54 -19.03 -16.69
CA CYS A 17 -20.48 -18.03 -16.85
C CYS A 17 -20.70 -16.75 -16.04
N ILE A 18 -21.96 -16.38 -15.75
CA ILE A 18 -22.27 -15.19 -14.93
C ILE A 18 -21.94 -15.45 -13.45
N PHE A 19 -22.14 -16.68 -12.96
CA PHE A 19 -21.78 -17.04 -11.58
C PHE A 19 -20.27 -17.12 -11.34
N LEU A 20 -19.47 -17.49 -12.35
CA LEU A 20 -18.01 -17.49 -12.26
C LEU A 20 -17.39 -16.07 -12.27
N LEU A 21 -18.11 -15.08 -12.82
CA LEU A 21 -17.69 -13.67 -12.78
C LEU A 21 -18.07 -12.97 -11.46
N LEU A 22 -18.99 -13.53 -10.67
CA LEU A 22 -19.42 -12.96 -9.39
C LEU A 22 -18.63 -13.49 -8.17
N TRP A 23 -17.76 -14.48 -8.36
CA TRP A 23 -17.01 -15.13 -7.28
C TRP A 23 -15.60 -14.58 -7.03
N SER A 24 -15.15 -13.56 -7.77
CA SER A 24 -13.76 -13.06 -7.71
C SER A 24 -13.60 -11.64 -7.19
N CYS A 25 -14.53 -11.16 -6.35
CA CYS A 25 -14.27 -9.97 -5.54
C CYS A 25 -14.62 -10.25 -4.08
N GLN A 26 -13.87 -11.17 -3.45
CA GLN A 26 -13.79 -11.18 -1.99
C GLN A 26 -13.00 -9.94 -1.58
N GLN A 27 -13.70 -8.81 -1.47
CA GLN A 27 -13.11 -7.57 -1.00
C GLN A 27 -12.67 -7.80 0.44
N GLN A 28 -11.36 -7.83 0.65
CA GLN A 28 -10.79 -8.07 1.96
C GLN A 28 -11.09 -6.84 2.84
N ASP A 29 -12.06 -6.96 3.75
CA ASP A 29 -12.51 -5.88 4.64
C ASP A 29 -11.54 -5.62 5.81
N GLN A 30 -10.26 -5.92 5.62
CA GLN A 30 -9.22 -5.70 6.61
C GLN A 30 -7.90 -5.35 5.95
N VAL A 31 -7.07 -4.64 6.71
CA VAL A 31 -5.65 -4.47 6.42
C VAL A 31 -4.87 -5.41 7.31
N ILE A 32 -4.02 -6.22 6.71
CA ILE A 32 -3.03 -7.04 7.42
C ILE A 32 -1.65 -6.57 7.02
N ILE A 33 -0.83 -6.20 7.99
CA ILE A 33 0.59 -5.98 7.76
C ILE A 33 1.36 -7.01 8.57
N SER A 34 2.18 -7.82 7.91
CA SER A 34 3.00 -8.83 8.57
C SER A 34 4.47 -8.65 8.23
N GLY A 35 5.34 -8.80 9.23
CA GLY A 35 6.78 -8.79 9.03
C GLY A 35 7.47 -10.04 9.55
N ASP A 36 8.48 -10.50 8.82
CA ASP A 36 9.38 -11.60 9.22
C ASP A 36 10.85 -11.15 9.14
N LEU A 37 11.47 -11.00 10.30
CA LEU A 37 12.87 -10.59 10.46
C LEU A 37 13.84 -11.77 10.28
N GLY A 38 13.33 -13.00 10.15
CA GLY A 38 14.07 -14.22 9.86
C GLY A 38 14.80 -14.83 11.06
N ASP A 39 14.93 -14.12 12.18
CA ASP A 39 15.54 -14.62 13.41
C ASP A 39 15.03 -13.88 14.66
N ALA A 40 15.06 -14.56 15.82
CA ALA A 40 14.70 -14.01 17.12
C ALA A 40 15.83 -13.18 17.77
N ASN A 41 16.94 -12.95 17.08
CA ASN A 41 18.08 -12.16 17.56
C ASN A 41 18.10 -10.75 16.97
N SER A 42 17.02 -10.37 16.29
CA SER A 42 16.79 -9.04 15.76
C SER A 42 16.85 -7.98 16.87
N PHE A 43 17.36 -6.78 16.53
CA PHE A 43 17.30 -5.61 17.41
C PHE A 43 15.87 -5.28 17.85
N LEU A 44 14.87 -5.61 17.03
CA LEU A 44 13.47 -5.38 17.36
C LEU A 44 12.84 -6.44 18.26
N GLU A 45 13.50 -7.58 18.49
CA GLU A 45 12.92 -8.65 19.31
C GLU A 45 12.51 -8.13 20.70
N GLY A 46 11.29 -8.44 21.12
CA GLY A 46 10.73 -8.01 22.40
C GLY A 46 10.38 -6.52 22.47
N LYS A 47 10.55 -5.74 21.38
CA LYS A 47 10.09 -4.35 21.30
C LYS A 47 8.66 -4.28 20.79
N TRP A 48 7.93 -3.30 21.30
CA TRP A 48 6.66 -2.89 20.72
C TRP A 48 6.92 -2.03 19.47
N LEU A 49 6.29 -2.43 18.37
CA LEU A 49 6.12 -1.61 17.18
C LEU A 49 4.77 -0.93 17.24
N TYR A 50 4.73 0.33 16.82
CA TYR A 50 3.54 1.14 16.73
C TYR A 50 3.32 1.50 15.27
N LEU A 51 2.09 1.37 14.81
CA LEU A 51 1.65 1.83 13.51
C LEU A 51 1.09 3.24 13.72
N GLU A 52 1.78 4.26 13.22
CA GLU A 52 1.38 5.66 13.40
C GLU A 52 0.82 6.22 12.09
N ASN A 53 -0.32 6.91 12.16
CA ASN A 53 -0.83 7.70 11.06
C ASN A 53 0.03 8.95 10.88
N THR A 54 0.58 9.14 9.69
CA THR A 54 1.54 10.23 9.41
C THR A 54 0.91 11.62 9.40
N GLU A 55 -0.39 11.72 9.09
CA GLU A 55 -1.13 12.98 9.00
C GLU A 55 -1.62 13.42 10.38
N SER A 56 -2.32 12.53 11.09
CA SER A 56 -2.89 12.84 12.41
C SER A 56 -1.91 12.67 13.57
N ARG A 57 -0.76 12.01 13.36
CA ARG A 57 0.22 11.66 14.40
C ARG A 57 -0.34 10.79 15.52
N THR A 58 -1.36 9.99 15.20
CA THR A 58 -2.01 9.07 16.14
C THR A 58 -1.47 7.66 15.96
N ILE A 59 -1.28 6.95 17.08
CA ILE A 59 -1.00 5.51 17.06
C ILE A 59 -2.30 4.79 16.70
N GLU A 60 -2.30 4.12 15.56
CA GLU A 60 -3.44 3.37 15.02
C GLU A 60 -3.53 1.96 15.59
N ASP A 61 -2.39 1.35 15.85
CA ASP A 61 -2.27 -0.01 16.37
C ASP A 61 -0.86 -0.23 16.95
N SER A 62 -0.68 -1.30 17.74
CA SER A 62 0.61 -1.69 18.28
C SER A 62 0.75 -3.21 18.36
N THR A 63 1.95 -3.71 18.14
CA THR A 63 2.24 -5.14 18.16
C THR A 63 3.60 -5.41 18.80
N LEU A 64 3.75 -6.55 19.45
CA LEU A 64 5.01 -6.99 20.03
C LEU A 64 5.75 -7.84 19.00
N VAL A 65 7.04 -7.55 18.78
CA VAL A 65 7.88 -8.44 17.96
C VAL A 65 8.25 -9.67 18.78
N GLN A 66 7.87 -10.85 18.28
CA GLN A 66 8.14 -12.13 18.91
C GLN A 66 8.64 -13.13 17.88
N GLN A 67 9.74 -13.82 18.19
CA GLN A 67 10.39 -14.78 17.31
C GLN A 67 10.73 -14.18 15.93
N GLY A 68 11.15 -12.92 15.92
CA GLY A 68 11.42 -12.15 14.71
C GLY A 68 10.19 -11.79 13.90
N LYS A 69 8.96 -11.99 14.40
CA LYS A 69 7.73 -11.75 13.66
C LYS A 69 6.87 -10.70 14.31
N PHE A 70 6.11 -9.98 13.48
CA PHE A 70 5.11 -9.03 13.95
C PHE A 70 3.92 -8.98 13.00
N GLN A 71 2.76 -8.59 13.53
CA GLN A 71 1.55 -8.44 12.74
C GLN A 71 0.67 -7.33 13.28
N PHE A 72 0.14 -6.52 12.37
CA PHE A 72 -0.95 -5.58 12.58
C PHE A 72 -2.18 -6.06 11.84
N ILE A 73 -3.35 -5.99 12.48
CA ILE A 73 -4.62 -6.38 11.87
C ILE A 73 -5.65 -5.30 12.18
N LYS A 74 -6.03 -4.53 11.15
CA LYS A 74 -7.02 -3.47 11.26
C LYS A 74 -8.26 -3.83 10.45
N LYS A 75 -9.42 -3.92 11.11
CA LYS A 75 -10.70 -4.00 10.41
C LYS A 75 -10.96 -2.68 9.68
N THR A 76 -11.43 -2.77 8.44
CA THR A 76 -11.79 -1.60 7.64
C THR A 76 -13.28 -1.46 7.54
N THR A 77 -13.74 -0.22 7.37
CA THR A 77 -15.13 0.06 7.04
C THR A 77 -15.31 0.02 5.51
N LYS A 78 -16.58 0.11 5.08
CA LYS A 78 -16.90 0.24 3.67
C LYS A 78 -16.27 1.50 3.05
N ASP A 79 -16.27 2.60 3.80
CA ASP A 79 -15.77 3.91 3.37
C ASP A 79 -14.29 4.14 3.74
N PHE A 80 -13.53 3.06 3.96
CA PHE A 80 -12.11 3.15 4.25
C PHE A 80 -11.36 3.74 3.05
N VAL A 81 -10.69 4.86 3.29
CA VAL A 81 -9.78 5.51 2.31
C VAL A 81 -8.35 5.19 2.72
N PRO A 82 -7.48 4.70 1.82
CA PRO A 82 -6.07 4.49 2.14
C PRO A 82 -5.38 5.77 2.60
N TYR A 83 -4.51 5.66 3.60
CA TYR A 83 -3.77 6.79 4.18
C TYR A 83 -2.35 6.37 4.54
N ARG A 84 -1.46 7.36 4.72
CA ARG A 84 -0.05 7.10 4.99
C ARG A 84 0.19 6.78 6.47
N VAL A 85 0.93 5.71 6.69
CA VAL A 85 1.38 5.25 8.01
C VAL A 85 2.90 5.07 8.04
N ASN A 86 3.47 5.05 9.24
CA ASN A 86 4.85 4.66 9.48
C ASN A 86 4.92 3.67 10.64
N PHE A 87 6.06 2.97 10.77
CA PHE A 87 6.37 2.21 11.97
C PHE A 87 7.24 3.03 12.90
N THR A 88 6.87 3.05 14.18
CA THR A 88 7.72 3.58 15.25
C THR A 88 7.97 2.56 16.34
N TYR A 89 9.07 2.74 17.08
CA TYR A 89 9.40 1.93 18.26
C TYR A 89 10.01 2.79 19.35
N ARG A 90 9.93 2.32 20.61
CA ARG A 90 10.51 3.06 21.74
C ARG A 90 12.04 2.98 21.76
N SER A 91 12.68 4.14 21.83
CA SER A 91 14.14 4.28 21.74
C SER A 91 14.88 4.16 23.07
N GLY A 92 14.14 4.22 24.19
CA GLY A 92 14.71 4.31 25.54
C GLY A 92 15.28 5.69 25.90
N LYS A 93 15.33 6.65 24.97
CA LYS A 93 15.79 8.02 25.22
C LYS A 93 14.61 8.92 25.59
N PRO A 94 14.66 9.66 26.72
CA PRO A 94 13.54 10.52 27.15
C PRO A 94 13.20 11.65 26.17
N THR A 95 14.21 12.21 25.52
CA THR A 95 14.07 13.36 24.61
C THR A 95 13.53 13.01 23.23
N TRP A 96 13.67 11.75 22.82
CA TRP A 96 13.20 11.23 21.53
C TRP A 96 12.60 9.84 21.75
N PRO A 97 11.44 9.75 22.43
CA PRO A 97 10.94 8.48 22.96
C PRO A 97 10.58 7.47 21.88
N PHE A 98 10.27 7.94 20.67
CA PHE A 98 9.91 7.12 19.51
C PHE A 98 10.88 7.37 18.36
N LEU A 99 11.32 6.31 17.70
CA LEU A 99 12.13 6.34 16.48
C LEU A 99 11.37 5.67 15.34
N LEU A 100 11.54 6.23 14.13
CA LEU A 100 10.98 5.69 12.90
C LEU A 100 11.79 4.50 12.40
N LEU A 101 11.11 3.52 11.81
CA LEU A 101 11.74 2.43 11.11
C LEU A 101 11.75 2.69 9.60
N GLY A 102 12.91 2.52 8.98
CA GLY A 102 13.08 2.65 7.53
C GLY A 102 12.67 1.39 6.79
N ILE A 103 12.15 1.57 5.57
CA ILE A 103 11.79 0.53 4.63
C ILE A 103 12.51 0.82 3.32
N LYS A 104 13.23 -0.15 2.79
CA LYS A 104 13.96 -0.01 1.53
C LYS A 104 12.99 0.23 0.37
N ASN A 105 13.28 1.23 -0.43
CA ASN A 105 12.54 1.50 -1.65
C ASN A 105 12.95 0.49 -2.74
N PRO A 106 12.02 -0.30 -3.32
CA PRO A 106 12.36 -1.31 -4.32
C PRO A 106 12.62 -0.71 -5.71
N PHE A 107 12.30 0.56 -5.94
CA PHE A 107 12.46 1.23 -7.24
C PHE A 107 13.73 2.08 -7.35
N PHE A 108 14.33 2.47 -6.21
CA PHE A 108 15.52 3.32 -6.17
C PHE A 108 16.63 2.67 -5.34
N ASN A 109 17.81 2.50 -5.94
CA ASN A 109 18.97 1.92 -5.26
C ASN A 109 19.39 2.75 -4.04
N ASN A 110 19.67 2.06 -2.92
CA ASN A 110 20.12 2.67 -1.66
C ASN A 110 19.21 3.78 -1.13
N SER A 111 17.91 3.73 -1.49
CA SER A 111 16.91 4.67 -0.99
C SER A 111 16.01 3.97 0.03
N TYR A 112 15.57 4.74 1.03
CA TYR A 112 14.73 4.28 2.12
C TYR A 112 13.59 5.27 2.32
N GLU A 113 12.41 4.72 2.56
CA GLU A 113 11.21 5.45 2.90
C GLU A 113 10.85 5.14 4.36
N THR A 114 10.28 6.10 5.06
CA THR A 114 9.80 5.89 6.44
C THR A 114 8.30 5.73 6.53
N SER A 115 7.58 5.85 5.41
CA SER A 115 6.11 5.77 5.37
C SER A 115 5.64 4.95 4.18
N PHE A 116 4.44 4.41 4.26
CA PHE A 116 3.78 3.66 3.19
C PHE A 116 2.26 3.81 3.34
N TYR A 117 1.50 3.37 2.34
CA TYR A 117 0.03 3.44 2.41
C TYR A 117 -0.54 2.23 3.13
N LEU A 118 -1.41 2.51 4.11
CA LEU A 118 -2.30 1.54 4.70
C LEU A 118 -3.50 1.34 3.75
N GLU A 119 -3.57 0.18 3.11
CA GLU A 119 -4.58 -0.16 2.11
C GLU A 119 -5.22 -1.52 2.44
N LYS A 120 -6.49 -1.73 2.04
CA LYS A 120 -7.16 -3.03 2.17
C LYS A 120 -6.34 -4.13 1.51
N GLY A 121 -6.24 -5.29 2.17
CA GLY A 121 -5.44 -6.41 1.70
C GLY A 121 -4.31 -6.78 2.66
N THR A 122 -3.28 -7.41 2.11
CA THR A 122 -2.14 -7.90 2.89
C THR A 122 -0.86 -7.26 2.38
N VAL A 123 -0.06 -6.74 3.31
CA VAL A 123 1.28 -6.21 3.05
C VAL A 123 2.28 -7.08 3.80
N ARG A 124 3.36 -7.49 3.12
CA ARG A 124 4.37 -8.37 3.69
C ARG A 124 5.74 -7.73 3.64
N LEU A 125 6.44 -7.78 4.77
CA LEU A 125 7.77 -7.23 4.95
C LEU A 125 8.73 -8.33 5.40
N GLU A 126 9.96 -8.26 4.93
CA GLU A 126 11.04 -9.13 5.38
C GLU A 126 12.29 -8.30 5.68
N LYS A 127 13.23 -8.90 6.42
CA LYS A 127 14.57 -8.33 6.58
C LYS A 127 15.30 -8.24 5.25
N ASP A 128 15.82 -7.07 4.91
CA ASP A 128 16.69 -6.91 3.75
C ASP A 128 18.04 -7.60 3.99
N ARG A 129 18.24 -8.73 3.34
CA ARG A 129 19.48 -9.52 3.40
C ARG A 129 20.65 -8.88 2.65
N SER A 130 20.37 -7.89 1.79
CA SER A 130 21.40 -7.19 1.02
C SER A 130 21.98 -5.98 1.76
N SER A 131 21.35 -5.54 2.85
CA SER A 131 21.86 -4.45 3.67
C SER A 131 23.04 -4.92 4.51
N LYS A 132 24.13 -4.14 4.46
CA LYS A 132 25.24 -4.30 5.41
C LYS A 132 24.88 -3.54 6.69
N PRO A 133 25.15 -4.09 7.88
CA PRO A 133 25.00 -3.37 9.14
C PRO A 133 25.58 -1.95 9.08
N ILE A 134 24.74 -0.92 9.17
CA ILE A 134 25.21 0.45 9.42
C ILE A 134 24.92 0.77 10.89
N GLY A 135 25.93 0.63 11.75
CA GLY A 135 25.80 0.88 13.20
C GLY A 135 25.04 -0.23 13.95
N MET A 136 24.40 0.13 15.08
CA MET A 136 23.65 -0.82 15.94
C MET A 136 22.28 -1.24 15.39
N ALA A 137 21.84 -0.69 14.26
CA ALA A 137 20.53 -0.99 13.67
C ALA A 137 20.70 -1.93 12.45
N ASN A 138 20.67 -3.23 12.71
CA ASN A 138 20.59 -4.28 11.69
C ASN A 138 19.16 -4.44 11.17
N LEU A 139 18.49 -3.36 10.75
CA LEU A 139 17.10 -3.52 10.39
C LEU A 139 16.62 -2.60 9.28
N ASP A 140 16.97 -3.02 8.07
CA ASP A 140 16.30 -2.57 6.88
C ASP A 140 15.20 -3.59 6.57
N LEU A 141 13.96 -3.10 6.44
CA LEU A 141 12.83 -3.90 5.95
C LEU A 141 12.71 -3.74 4.43
N VAL A 142 12.23 -4.77 3.75
CA VAL A 142 11.85 -4.72 2.34
C VAL A 142 10.47 -5.33 2.16
N PHE A 143 9.66 -4.77 1.26
CA PHE A 143 8.39 -5.37 0.90
C PHE A 143 8.61 -6.63 0.07
N THR A 144 7.97 -7.73 0.47
CA THR A 144 7.79 -8.90 -0.40
C THR A 144 6.44 -8.89 -1.10
N ASP A 145 5.49 -8.15 -0.55
CA ASP A 145 4.21 -7.82 -1.18
C ASP A 145 3.88 -6.36 -0.85
N ILE A 146 3.78 -5.53 -1.89
CA ILE A 146 3.64 -4.08 -1.80
C ILE A 146 2.28 -3.65 -2.37
N SER A 147 1.55 -2.83 -1.63
CA SER A 147 0.24 -2.37 -2.05
C SER A 147 0.33 -1.40 -3.24
N PRO A 148 -0.66 -1.39 -4.16
CA PRO A 148 -0.66 -0.49 -5.32
C PRO A 148 -0.46 0.99 -4.95
N GLN A 149 -1.12 1.48 -3.90
CA GLN A 149 -0.93 2.85 -3.43
C GLN A 149 0.52 3.14 -3.03
N THR A 150 1.14 2.19 -2.32
CA THR A 150 2.55 2.32 -1.92
C THR A 150 3.49 2.25 -3.13
N VAL A 151 3.20 1.42 -4.13
CA VAL A 151 3.96 1.39 -5.39
C VAL A 151 3.97 2.75 -6.08
N ALA A 152 2.79 3.35 -6.26
CA ALA A 152 2.67 4.65 -6.91
C ALA A 152 3.45 5.74 -6.15
N ALA A 153 3.34 5.73 -4.82
CA ALA A 153 4.06 6.66 -3.95
C ALA A 153 5.59 6.46 -4.03
N TYR A 154 6.07 5.22 -3.96
CA TYR A 154 7.50 4.89 -3.90
C TYR A 154 8.21 5.10 -5.24
N LYS A 155 7.48 5.13 -6.35
CA LYS A 155 8.00 5.53 -7.68
C LYS A 155 8.21 7.04 -7.82
N HIS A 156 7.81 7.84 -6.82
CA HIS A 156 7.90 9.31 -6.81
C HIS A 156 7.30 9.94 -8.08
N LEU A 157 6.12 9.43 -8.48
CA LEU A 157 5.44 9.86 -9.69
C LEU A 157 4.98 11.32 -9.56
N SER A 158 5.15 12.10 -10.64
CA SER A 158 4.75 13.50 -10.67
C SER A 158 4.32 13.93 -12.06
N PHE A 159 3.35 14.85 -12.11
CA PHE A 159 2.91 15.45 -13.38
C PHE A 159 3.97 16.38 -13.95
N ARG A 160 4.20 16.28 -15.25
CA ARG A 160 5.07 17.20 -15.98
C ARG A 160 4.27 18.43 -16.37
N LEU A 161 4.42 19.50 -15.61
CA LEU A 161 3.73 20.77 -15.86
C LEU A 161 4.49 21.63 -16.87
N THR A 162 3.75 22.39 -17.66
CA THR A 162 4.29 23.52 -18.45
C THR A 162 3.85 24.84 -17.81
N ARG A 163 4.47 25.96 -18.20
CA ARG A 163 3.99 27.30 -17.80
C ARG A 163 2.53 27.55 -18.22
N ASN A 164 2.03 26.82 -19.23
CA ASN A 164 0.66 26.92 -19.74
C ASN A 164 -0.18 25.69 -19.36
N ALA A 165 0.03 25.11 -18.17
CA ALA A 165 -0.61 23.87 -17.70
C ALA A 165 -2.14 23.86 -17.81
N LEU A 166 -2.80 25.02 -17.84
CA LEU A 166 -4.25 25.17 -18.01
C LEU A 166 -4.77 24.87 -19.42
N THR A 167 -3.91 24.86 -20.44
CA THR A 167 -4.33 24.70 -21.85
C THR A 167 -3.73 23.49 -22.55
N GLU A 168 -2.68 22.88 -21.98
CA GLU A 168 -1.96 21.79 -22.62
C GLU A 168 -1.69 20.64 -21.63
N ILE A 169 -2.59 19.66 -21.61
CA ILE A 169 -2.36 18.41 -20.89
C ILE A 169 -1.44 17.52 -21.74
N LYS A 170 -0.17 17.40 -21.32
CA LYS A 170 0.79 16.52 -22.00
C LYS A 170 0.29 15.07 -22.08
N PRO A 171 0.51 14.35 -23.20
CA PRO A 171 0.15 12.94 -23.33
C PRO A 171 0.66 12.07 -22.17
N ILE A 172 1.90 12.31 -21.72
CA ILE A 172 2.50 11.60 -20.58
C ILE A 172 1.71 11.76 -19.27
N ASN A 173 1.06 12.91 -19.03
CA ASN A 173 0.24 13.10 -17.84
C ASN A 173 -1.08 12.31 -17.97
N ARG A 174 -1.63 12.20 -19.17
CA ARG A 174 -2.83 11.37 -19.42
C ARG A 174 -2.52 9.88 -19.24
N GLU A 175 -1.35 9.44 -19.69
CA GLU A 175 -0.86 8.08 -19.49
C GLU A 175 -0.67 7.78 -18.00
N LEU A 176 -0.06 8.70 -17.24
CA LEU A 176 0.08 8.57 -15.78
C LEU A 176 -1.28 8.43 -15.07
N VAL A 177 -2.28 9.26 -15.43
CA VAL A 177 -3.62 9.14 -14.85
C VAL A 177 -4.26 7.79 -15.19
N LYS A 178 -4.08 7.29 -16.42
CA LYS A 178 -4.65 6.00 -16.84
C LYS A 178 -3.97 4.81 -16.15
N GLU A 179 -2.66 4.87 -15.94
CA GLU A 179 -1.90 3.77 -15.32
C GLU A 179 -2.08 3.72 -13.80
N TYR A 180 -2.27 4.89 -13.17
CA TYR A 180 -2.34 5.06 -11.71
C TYR A 180 -3.61 5.81 -11.28
N ASP A 181 -4.76 5.45 -11.88
CA ASP A 181 -6.07 6.08 -11.61
C ASP A 181 -6.53 5.93 -10.16
N TYR A 182 -6.03 4.91 -9.45
CA TYR A 182 -6.23 4.66 -8.04
C TYR A 182 -5.34 5.51 -7.11
N SER A 183 -4.28 6.15 -7.61
CA SER A 183 -3.25 6.75 -6.77
C SER A 183 -3.73 8.02 -6.05
N ILE A 184 -3.90 7.93 -4.73
CA ILE A 184 -4.26 9.10 -3.90
C ILE A 184 -3.14 10.15 -3.93
N ASP A 185 -1.88 9.70 -4.01
CA ASP A 185 -0.72 10.59 -4.04
C ASP A 185 -0.69 11.45 -5.31
N LEU A 186 -0.93 10.82 -6.47
CA LEU A 186 -1.04 11.55 -7.74
C LEU A 186 -2.27 12.45 -7.78
N LEU A 187 -3.42 12.00 -7.29
CA LEU A 187 -4.60 12.85 -7.18
C LEU A 187 -4.32 14.08 -6.30
N SER A 188 -3.71 13.88 -5.13
CA SER A 188 -3.33 14.97 -4.21
C SER A 188 -2.39 15.98 -4.88
N ASN A 189 -1.39 15.49 -5.62
CA ASN A 189 -0.54 16.35 -6.44
C ASN A 189 -1.36 17.17 -7.45
N LEU A 190 -2.35 16.57 -8.12
CA LEU A 190 -3.22 17.27 -9.07
C LEU A 190 -4.06 18.37 -8.41
N TYR A 191 -4.68 18.10 -7.26
CA TYR A 191 -5.54 19.05 -6.54
C TYR A 191 -4.75 20.19 -5.88
N CYS A 192 -3.58 19.90 -5.31
CA CYS A 192 -2.66 20.94 -4.82
C CYS A 192 -2.19 21.87 -5.94
N LEU A 193 -2.11 21.35 -7.18
CA LEU A 193 -1.70 22.12 -8.34
C LEU A 193 -2.83 22.96 -8.95
N SER A 194 -4.12 22.66 -8.68
CA SER A 194 -5.20 23.60 -8.99
C SER A 194 -6.56 23.22 -8.36
N PRO A 195 -7.25 24.20 -7.74
CA PRO A 195 -8.71 24.17 -7.63
C PRO A 195 -9.42 24.27 -9.00
N LEU A 196 -8.71 24.70 -10.05
CA LEU A 196 -9.24 25.04 -11.38
C LEU A 196 -9.26 23.90 -12.42
N LEU A 197 -8.39 22.88 -12.35
CA LEU A 197 -8.36 21.76 -13.31
C LEU A 197 -9.25 20.58 -12.90
N ALA A 198 -9.63 20.50 -11.62
CA ALA A 198 -10.46 19.41 -11.09
C ALA A 198 -11.85 19.31 -11.77
N GLY A 199 -12.36 20.43 -12.30
CA GLY A 199 -13.67 20.48 -12.97
C GLY A 199 -13.69 20.03 -14.44
N GLN A 200 -12.57 19.58 -15.01
CA GLN A 200 -12.49 19.21 -16.44
C GLN A 200 -12.03 17.77 -16.70
N ILE A 201 -11.73 17.00 -15.65
CA ILE A 201 -11.23 15.61 -15.76
C ILE A 201 -12.32 14.57 -15.43
N PHE A 202 -13.49 15.02 -14.97
CA PHE A 202 -14.69 14.20 -14.76
C PHE A 202 -15.86 14.74 -15.57
#